data_AF-A0AAE8KFH6-F1
#
_entry.id   AF-A0AAE8KFH6-F1
#
_cell.length_a   1.000
_cell.length_b   1.000
_cell.length_c   1.000
_cell.angle_alpha   90.00
_cell.angle_beta   90.00
_cell.angle_gamma   90.00
#
_symmetry.space_group_name_H-M   'P 1'
#
loop_
_entity.id
_entity.type
_entity.pdbx_description
1 polymer ?
#
loop_
_entity_poly.entity_id
_entity_poly.type
_entity_poly.pdbx_seq_one_letter_code
_entity_poly.pdbx_strand_id
1 'polypeptide(L)' 'MKKVGRPEVLTHDQQLKVVELFQKGSSVYSIARKFSVARTVIKRVLEKAKDFN' A
#
# COMPACT_ATOMS: atom_id res chain seq x y z
N MET A 1 8.44 -21.91 -14.83
CA MET A 1 8.11 -20.57 -15.34
C MET A 1 7.45 -19.77 -14.22
N LYS A 2 8.12 -18.76 -13.64
CA LYS A 2 7.48 -17.88 -12.64
C LYS A 2 6.40 -17.09 -13.37
N LYS A 3 5.14 -17.20 -12.94
CA LYS A 3 4.05 -16.33 -13.42
C LYS A 3 4.45 -14.90 -13.05
N VAL A 4 5.01 -14.15 -13.99
CA VAL A 4 5.27 -12.72 -13.83
C VAL A 4 3.91 -12.02 -13.84
N GLY A 5 3.26 -12.05 -12.67
CA GLY A 5 2.01 -11.33 -12.44
C GLY A 5 2.21 -9.85 -12.73
N ARG A 6 1.09 -9.14 -12.97
CA ARG A 6 1.08 -7.69 -13.19
C ARG A 6 1.95 -7.00 -12.12
N PRO A 7 2.88 -6.10 -12.51
CA PRO A 7 3.73 -5.42 -11.55
C PRO A 7 2.89 -4.71 -10.49
N GLU A 8 3.33 -4.81 -9.23
CA GLU A 8 2.67 -4.11 -8.13
C GLU A 8 2.75 -2.61 -8.35
N VAL A 9 1.65 -1.91 -8.11
CA VAL A 9 1.53 -0.45 -8.35
C VAL A 9 2.42 0.36 -7.40
N LEU A 10 2.74 -0.20 -6.23
CA LEU A 10 3.64 0.39 -5.25
C LEU A 10 4.82 -0.55 -5.03
N THR A 11 6.02 0.02 -5.01
CA THR A 11 7.25 -0.70 -4.61
C THR A 11 7.21 -1.08 -3.14
N HIS A 12 8.08 -2.01 -2.72
CA HIS A 12 8.17 -2.43 -1.32
C HIS A 12 8.37 -1.24 -0.35
N ASP A 13 9.29 -0.33 -0.68
CA ASP A 13 9.56 0.86 0.15
C ASP A 13 8.35 1.79 0.23
N GLN A 14 7.60 1.95 -0.86
CA GLN A 14 6.36 2.72 -0.86
C GLN A 14 5.28 2.05 -0.01
N GLN A 15 5.20 0.72 0.00
CA GLN A 15 4.26 -0.01 0.85
C GLN A 15 4.60 0.18 2.33
N LEU A 16 5.88 0.11 2.71
CA LEU A 16 6.32 0.43 4.07
C LEU A 16 5.94 1.86 4.45
N LYS A 17 6.12 2.82 3.53
CA LYS A 17 5.74 4.22 3.76
C LYS A 17 4.22 4.40 3.92
N VAL A 18 3.41 3.64 3.19
CA VAL A 18 1.95 3.62 3.34
C VAL A 18 1.57 3.18 4.75
N VAL A 19 2.17 2.10 5.25
CA VAL A 19 1.91 1.59 6.62
C VAL A 19 2.33 2.62 7.66
N GLU A 20 3.52 3.20 7.54
CA GLU A 20 4.01 4.25 8.45
C GLU A 20 3.07 5.46 8.50
N LEU A 21 2.63 5.96 7.35
CA LEU A 21 1.73 7.12 7.27
C LEU A 21 0.36 6.81 7.90
N PHE A 22 -0.15 5.59 7.68
CA PHE A 22 -1.41 5.15 8.26
C PHE A 22 -1.31 5.04 9.78
N GLN A 23 -0.23 4.46 10.31
CA GLN A 23 0.04 4.41 11.76
C GLN A 23 0.18 5.80 12.39
N LYS A 24 0.69 6.79 11.64
CA LYS A 24 0.73 8.21 12.04
C LYS A 24 -0.62 8.92 11.99
N GLY A 25 -1.71 8.22 11.66
CA GLY A 25 -3.06 8.78 11.62
C GLY A 25 -3.48 9.37 10.28
N SER A 26 -2.67 9.22 9.21
CA SER A 26 -3.08 9.68 7.88
C SER A 26 -4.23 8.82 7.35
N SER A 27 -5.27 9.46 6.80
CA SER A 27 -6.39 8.72 6.20
C SER A 27 -6.00 8.02 4.89
N VAL A 28 -6.64 6.88 4.61
CA VAL A 28 -6.47 6.10 3.36
C VAL A 28 -6.60 6.98 2.12
N TYR A 29 -7.51 7.96 2.14
CA TYR A 29 -7.68 8.90 1.03
C TYR A 29 -6.46 9.82 0.82
N SER A 30 -5.92 10.38 1.89
CA SER A 30 -4.78 11.28 1.84
C SER A 30 -3.53 10.55 1.34
N ILE A 31 -3.34 9.32 1.81
CA ILE A 31 -2.25 8.44 1.37
C ILE A 31 -2.43 8.09 -0.12
N ALA A 32 -3.63 7.71 -0.54
CA ALA A 32 -3.92 7.39 -1.94
C ALA A 32 -3.61 8.56 -2.88
N ARG A 33 -3.99 9.80 -2.51
CA ARG A 33 -3.63 11.00 -3.26
C ARG A 33 -2.12 11.24 -3.30
N LYS A 34 -1.42 11.04 -2.17
CA LYS A 34 0.04 11.23 -2.09
C LYS A 34 0.82 10.33 -3.05
N PHE A 35 0.36 9.10 -3.24
CA PHE A 35 1.00 8.14 -4.14
C PHE A 35 0.34 8.07 -5.53
N SER A 36 -0.65 8.92 -5.82
CA SER A 36 -1.41 8.90 -7.08
C SER A 36 -2.00 7.52 -7.43
N VAL A 37 -2.49 6.80 -6.41
CA VAL A 37 -3.08 5.46 -6.57
C VAL A 37 -4.53 5.42 -6.11
N ALA A 38 -5.26 4.38 -6.54
CA ALA A 38 -6.61 4.15 -6.04
C ALA A 38 -6.61 3.76 -4.55
N ARG A 39 -7.66 4.14 -3.82
CA ARG A 39 -7.84 3.80 -2.40
C ARG A 39 -7.81 2.28 -2.15
N THR A 40 -8.26 1.48 -3.12
CA THR A 40 -8.24 0.02 -3.07
C THR A 40 -6.82 -0.55 -3.03
N VAL A 41 -5.85 0.13 -3.66
CA VAL A 41 -4.43 -0.23 -3.57
C VAL A 41 -3.93 -0.04 -2.15
N ILE A 42 -4.20 1.11 -1.54
CA ILE A 42 -3.82 1.40 -0.15
C ILE A 42 -4.45 0.40 0.81
N LYS A 43 -5.75 0.11 0.67
CA LYS A 43 -6.43 -0.91 1.48
C LYS A 43 -5.75 -2.27 1.37
N ARG A 44 -5.46 -2.74 0.15
CA ARG A 44 -4.79 -4.05 -0.05
C ARG A 44 -3.40 -4.10 0.60
N VAL A 45 -2.64 -3.02 0.54
CA VAL A 45 -1.34 -2.93 1.22
C VAL A 45 -1.50 -3.04 2.74
N LEU A 46 -2.47 -2.33 3.31
CA LEU A 46 -2.73 -2.37 4.75
C LEU A 46 -3.24 -3.74 5.20
N GLU A 47 -4.12 -4.40 4.42
CA GLU A 47 -4.58 -5.77 4.73
C GLU A 47 -3.42 -6.77 4.71
N LYS A 48 -2.59 -6.75 3.65
CA LYS A 48 -1.38 -7.58 3.59
C LYS A 48 -0.45 -7.35 4.79
N ALA A 49 -0.32 -6.10 5.25
CA ALA A 49 0.54 -5.76 6.38
C ALA A 49 -0.02 -6.25 7.73
N LYS A 50 -1.34 -6.40 7.87
CA LYS A 50 -1.96 -6.97 9.08
C LYS A 50 -1.71 -8.47 9.20
N ASP A 51 -1.67 -9.19 8.08
CA ASP A 51 -1.42 -10.64 8.07
C ASP A 51 -0.02 -11.03 8.57
N PHE A 52 0.90 -10.06 8.71
CA PHE A 52 2.26 -10.26 9.26
C PHE A 52 2.38 -9.99 10.76
N ASN A 53 1.31 -9.57 11.45
CA ASN A 53 1.28 -9.23 12.87
C ASN A 53 0.30 -10.13 13.64
#